data_AF-A2DW45-F1
#
_entry.id   AF-A2DW45-F1
#
_cell.length_a   1.000
_cell.length_b   1.000
_cell.length_c   1.000
_cell.angle_alpha   90.00
_cell.angle_beta   90.00
_cell.angle_gamma   90.00
#
_symmetry.space_group_name_H-M   'P 1'
#
loop_
_entity.id
_entity.type
_entity.pdbx_description
1 polymer ?
#
loop_
_entity_poly.entity_id
_entity_poly.type
_entity_poly.pdbx_seq_one_letter_code
_entity_poly.pdbx_strand_id
1 'polypeptide(L)'
;MPSPKTIVIVGGGPRGVSVLERLVAILNSRRNVEELTIKLIDRIQPGAGAIWETSQTRVLCMNTLADAVTLFTEPGSTISAPIEPGPTLYQWIKATFV
;
A
#
# COMPACT_ATOMS: atom_id res chain seq x y z
N MET A 1 -15.86 -22.36 17.78
CA MET A 1 -15.08 -21.11 17.94
C MET A 1 -15.74 -20.04 17.07
N PRO A 2 -15.81 -18.76 17.50
CA PRO A 2 -16.26 -17.69 16.61
C PRO A 2 -15.34 -17.63 15.39
N SER A 3 -15.91 -17.37 14.20
CA SER A 3 -15.10 -17.19 12.99
C SER A 3 -14.19 -15.96 13.14
N PRO A 4 -12.95 -16.00 12.62
CA PRO A 4 -12.07 -14.84 12.65
C PRO A 4 -12.75 -13.63 12.01
N LYS A 5 -12.52 -12.45 12.59
CA LYS A 5 -13.04 -11.20 12.05
C LYS A 5 -12.49 -11.02 10.63
N THR A 6 -13.32 -10.56 9.71
CA THR A 6 -12.93 -10.37 8.31
C THR A 6 -13.08 -8.91 7.91
N ILE A 7 -12.03 -8.34 7.31
CA ILE A 7 -12.07 -7.05 6.62
C ILE A 7 -11.93 -7.32 5.12
N VAL A 8 -12.81 -6.71 4.33
CA VAL A 8 -12.71 -6.75 2.86
C VAL A 8 -12.34 -5.36 2.37
N ILE A 9 -11.23 -5.28 1.63
CA ILE A 9 -10.78 -4.07 0.94
C ILE A 9 -11.18 -4.22 -0.54
N VAL A 10 -12.05 -3.34 -1.01
CA VAL A 10 -12.48 -3.29 -2.41
C VAL A 10 -11.71 -2.18 -3.12
N GLY A 11 -10.92 -2.56 -4.12
CA GLY A 11 -9.92 -1.73 -4.78
C GLY A 11 -8.54 -1.98 -4.20
N GLY A 12 -7.66 -2.55 -5.01
CA GLY A 12 -6.24 -2.80 -4.75
C GLY A 12 -5.31 -1.82 -5.46
N GLY A 13 -5.80 -0.66 -5.88
CA GLY A 13 -4.93 0.46 -6.26
C GLY A 13 -4.19 1.07 -5.06
N PRO A 14 -3.47 2.19 -5.25
CA PRO A 14 -2.58 2.78 -4.25
C PRO A 14 -3.22 2.95 -2.87
N ARG A 15 -4.45 3.46 -2.84
CA ARG A 15 -5.17 3.67 -1.59
C ARG A 15 -5.48 2.37 -0.86
N GLY A 16 -5.92 1.34 -1.59
CA GLY A 16 -6.24 0.03 -1.01
C GLY A 16 -5.01 -0.63 -0.39
N VAL A 17 -3.86 -0.52 -1.09
CA VAL A 17 -2.58 -1.01 -0.59
C VAL A 17 -2.10 -0.19 0.61
N SER A 18 -2.23 1.13 0.60
CA SER A 18 -1.90 1.96 1.77
C SER A 18 -2.78 1.62 2.98
N VAL A 19 -4.06 1.30 2.79
CA VAL A 19 -4.93 0.85 3.90
C VAL A 19 -4.46 -0.51 4.42
N LEU A 20 -4.17 -1.46 3.53
CA LEU A 20 -3.66 -2.78 3.92
C LEU A 20 -2.37 -2.65 4.73
N GLU A 21 -1.42 -1.86 4.24
CA GLU A 21 -0.14 -1.67 4.92
C GLU A 21 -0.34 -0.99 6.29
N ARG A 22 -1.19 0.04 6.41
CA ARG A 22 -1.52 0.66 7.71
C ARG A 22 -2.17 -0.31 8.68
N LEU A 23 -3.06 -1.19 8.21
CA LEU A 23 -3.64 -2.25 9.04
C LEU A 23 -2.56 -3.20 9.55
N VAL A 24 -1.65 -3.65 8.68
CA VAL A 24 -0.54 -4.53 9.06
C VAL A 24 0.37 -3.86 10.09
N ALA A 25 0.72 -2.58 9.92
CA ALA A 25 1.51 -1.83 10.90
C ALA A 25 0.82 -1.77 12.28
N ILE A 26 -0.49 -1.50 12.31
CA ILE A 26 -1.28 -1.50 13.55
C ILE A 26 -1.31 -2.89 14.20
N LEU A 27 -1.46 -3.96 13.42
CA LEU A 27 -1.52 -5.32 13.94
C LEU A 27 -0.16 -5.74 14.50
N ASN A 28 0.93 -5.47 13.78
CA ASN A 28 2.29 -5.82 14.21
C ASN A 28 2.73 -5.10 15.50
N SER A 29 2.18 -3.90 15.77
CA SER A 29 2.47 -3.16 17.01
C SER A 29 1.73 -3.67 18.26
N ARG A 30 0.78 -4.60 18.12
CA ARG A 30 -0.05 -5.10 19.22
C ARG A 30 0.46 -6.46 19.72
N ARG A 31 0.43 -6.67 21.04
CA ARG A 31 0.90 -7.93 21.67
C ARG A 31 -0.09 -9.10 21.57
N ASN A 32 -1.39 -8.82 21.58
CA ASN A 32 -2.45 -9.83 21.59
C ASN A 32 -3.47 -9.54 20.49
N VAL A 33 -3.15 -9.95 19.26
CA VAL A 33 -4.01 -9.72 18.10
C VAL A 33 -4.89 -10.95 17.90
N GLU A 34 -6.20 -10.76 17.96
CA GLU A 34 -7.14 -11.78 17.49
C GLU A 34 -6.91 -12.04 15.99
N GLU A 35 -7.07 -13.28 15.55
CA GLU A 35 -6.93 -13.62 14.14
C GLU A 35 -7.87 -12.77 13.27
N LEU A 36 -7.28 -12.03 12.32
CA LEU A 36 -7.97 -11.17 11.38
C LEU A 36 -7.70 -11.65 9.96
N THR A 37 -8.76 -12.00 9.24
CA THR A 37 -8.67 -12.28 7.80
C THR A 37 -8.84 -10.98 7.01
N ILE A 38 -7.86 -10.64 6.17
CA ILE A 38 -7.96 -9.51 5.25
C ILE A 38 -8.12 -10.05 3.82
N LYS A 39 -9.18 -9.62 3.13
CA LYS A 39 -9.43 -9.97 1.73
C LYS A 39 -9.29 -8.72 0.87
N LEU A 40 -8.35 -8.72 -0.07
CA LEU A 40 -8.19 -7.66 -1.06
C LEU A 40 -8.83 -8.09 -2.38
N ILE A 41 -9.74 -7.29 -2.89
CA ILE A 41 -10.45 -7.54 -4.16
C ILE A 41 -10.19 -6.36 -5.08
N ASP A 42 -9.60 -6.59 -6.24
CA ASP A 42 -9.44 -5.59 -7.30
C ASP A 42 -9.97 -6.15 -8.63
N ARG A 43 -10.57 -5.30 -9.46
CA ARG A 43 -11.10 -5.70 -10.77
C ARG A 43 -10.00 -5.85 -11.83
N ILE A 44 -8.91 -5.10 -11.69
CA ILE A 44 -7.82 -4.98 -12.65
C ILE A 44 -6.58 -5.71 -12.14
N GLN A 45 -5.93 -5.17 -11.10
CA GLN A 45 -4.70 -5.73 -10.52
C GLN A 45 -4.48 -5.21 -9.10
N PRO A 46 -4.27 -6.08 -8.09
CA PRO A 46 -3.78 -5.65 -6.77
C PRO A 46 -2.40 -4.97 -6.86
N GLY A 47 -2.16 -3.93 -6.08
CA GLY A 47 -0.96 -3.09 -6.20
C GLY A 47 -1.23 -1.82 -7.01
N ALA A 48 -1.23 -2.00 -8.33
CA ALA A 48 -1.37 -0.91 -9.29
C ALA A 48 -2.80 -0.34 -9.37
N GLY A 49 -3.79 -1.22 -9.29
CA GLY A 49 -5.18 -0.91 -9.64
C GLY A 49 -5.32 -0.39 -11.07
N ALA A 50 -6.49 0.15 -11.41
CA ALA A 50 -6.73 0.75 -12.72
C ALA A 50 -5.85 1.99 -12.99
N ILE A 51 -5.41 2.70 -11.94
CA ILE A 51 -4.67 3.97 -12.08
C ILE A 51 -3.24 3.75 -12.57
N TRP A 52 -2.57 2.69 -12.12
CA TRP A 52 -1.18 2.39 -12.50
C TRP A 52 -1.06 1.13 -13.35
N GLU A 53 -2.14 0.74 -14.04
CA GLU A 53 -2.13 -0.40 -14.94
C GLU A 53 -1.00 -0.24 -15.97
N THR A 54 -0.12 -1.23 -16.07
CA THR A 54 1.11 -1.12 -16.87
C THR A 54 0.86 -1.22 -18.38
N SER A 55 -0.30 -1.77 -18.77
CA SER A 55 -0.81 -1.87 -20.14
C SER A 55 -1.59 -0.62 -20.61
N GLN A 56 -1.83 0.37 -19.76
CA GLN A 56 -2.59 1.56 -20.15
C GLN A 56 -1.83 2.45 -21.16
N THR A 57 -2.58 3.32 -21.82
CA THR A 57 -2.03 4.30 -22.76
C THR A 57 -0.99 5.22 -22.10
N ARG A 58 0.09 5.53 -22.82
CA ARG A 58 1.18 6.38 -22.35
C ARG A 58 0.78 7.84 -22.09
N VAL A 59 -0.40 8.27 -22.53
CA VAL A 59 -0.92 9.62 -22.23
C VAL A 59 -1.35 9.78 -20.77
N LEU A 60 -1.61 8.67 -20.07
CA LEU A 60 -1.95 8.63 -18.65
C LEU A 60 -0.70 8.39 -17.80
N CYS A 61 0.33 9.21 -18.01
CA CYS A 61 1.56 9.14 -17.23
C CYS A 61 1.43 9.93 -15.92
N MET A 62 2.17 9.52 -14.89
CA MET A 62 2.29 10.28 -13.65
C MET A 62 2.84 11.68 -13.93
N ASN A 63 2.17 12.72 -13.43
CA ASN A 63 2.64 14.10 -13.49
C ASN A 63 3.49 14.51 -12.26
N THR A 64 3.61 13.64 -11.26
CA THR A 64 4.51 13.80 -10.11
C THR A 64 5.89 13.23 -10.41
N LEU A 65 6.95 13.90 -9.96
CA LEU A 65 8.31 13.38 -10.09
C LEU A 65 8.48 12.05 -9.32
N ALA A 66 9.21 11.10 -9.88
CA ALA A 66 9.45 9.80 -9.25
C ALA A 66 10.16 9.90 -7.89
N ASP A 67 10.95 10.95 -7.66
CA ASP A 67 11.61 11.17 -6.37
C ASP A 67 10.70 11.89 -5.34
N ALA A 68 9.52 12.34 -5.77
CA ALA A 68 8.51 12.97 -4.91
C ALA A 68 7.32 12.05 -4.61
N VAL A 69 7.45 10.74 -4.89
CA VAL A 69 6.40 9.74 -4.63
C VAL A 69 6.97 8.57 -3.85
N THR A 70 6.26 8.13 -2.83
CA THR A 70 6.56 6.92 -2.06
C THR A 70 5.27 6.26 -1.57
N LEU A 71 5.31 4.94 -1.37
CA LEU A 71 4.26 4.20 -0.64
C LEU A 71 4.55 4.12 0.86
N PHE A 72 5.75 4.52 1.29
CA PHE A 72 6.20 4.44 2.67
C PHE A 72 5.82 5.70 3.44
N THR A 73 5.77 5.58 4.76
CA THR A 73 5.44 6.72 5.60
C THR A 73 6.61 7.63 5.85
N GLU A 74 6.33 8.91 5.79
CA GLU A 74 7.31 9.95 6.05
C GLU A 74 7.60 10.07 7.55
N PRO A 75 8.88 10.14 7.95
CA PRO A 75 9.28 10.51 9.30
C PRO A 75 8.64 11.84 9.74
N GLY A 76 8.03 11.86 10.92
CA GLY A 76 7.38 13.06 11.46
C GLY A 76 5.95 13.31 10.96
N SER A 77 5.37 12.41 10.16
CA SER A 77 3.94 12.49 9.83
C SER A 77 3.06 12.34 11.07
N THR A 78 1.85 12.92 11.02
CA THR A 78 0.90 13.00 12.16
C THR A 78 0.03 11.75 12.32
N ILE A 79 0.38 10.64 11.67
CA ILE A 79 -0.39 9.40 11.73
C ILE A 79 -0.16 8.66 13.06
N SER A 80 -1.15 7.88 13.48
CA SER A 80 -1.10 7.15 14.76
C SER A 80 -0.55 5.72 14.65
N ALA A 81 -0.56 5.13 13.45
CA ALA A 81 0.10 3.86 13.18
C ALA A 81 1.63 4.05 13.19
N PRO A 82 2.41 2.99 13.46
CA PRO A 82 3.87 3.05 13.34
C PRO A 82 4.33 3.64 12.01
N ILE A 83 5.38 4.46 12.06
CA ILE A 83 6.06 4.97 10.87
C ILE A 83 6.98 3.87 10.35
N GLU A 84 6.69 3.39 9.15
CA GLU A 84 7.51 2.48 8.35
C GLU A 84 8.10 3.26 7.16
N PRO A 85 9.31 3.83 7.30
CA PRO A 85 9.95 4.59 6.23
C PRO A 85 10.51 3.65 5.15
N GLY A 86 10.76 4.20 3.97
CA GLY A 86 11.30 3.44 2.87
C GLY A 86 11.58 4.32 1.65
N PRO A 87 11.96 3.71 0.52
CA PRO A 87 12.47 4.44 -0.63
C PRO A 87 11.40 5.31 -1.30
N THR A 88 11.84 6.37 -1.96
CA THR A 88 11.06 7.01 -3.03
C THR A 88 10.92 6.04 -4.21
N LEU A 89 9.98 6.29 -5.12
CA LEU A 89 9.83 5.48 -6.33
C LEU A 89 11.13 5.51 -7.15
N TYR A 90 11.80 6.67 -7.22
CA TYR A 90 13.11 6.79 -7.87
C TYR A 90 14.17 5.90 -7.22
N GLN A 91 14.31 5.94 -5.90
CA GLN A 91 15.25 5.10 -5.16
C GLN A 91 14.96 3.60 -5.35
N TRP A 92 13.68 3.23 -5.35
CA TRP A 92 13.27 1.85 -5.60
C TRP A 92 13.62 1.37 -7.02
N ILE A 93 13.37 2.19 -8.05
CA ILE A 93 13.76 1.90 -9.44
C ILE A 93 15.28 1.68 -9.50
N LYS A 94 16.05 2.58 -8.86
CA LYS A 94 17.52 2.51 -8.79
C LYS A 94 18.05 1.32 -7.99
N ALA A 95 17.26 0.69 -7.13
CA ALA A 95 17.68 -0.50 -6.40
C ALA A 95 17.28 -1.81 -7.11
N THR A 96 16.23 -1.77 -7.95
CA THR A 96 15.61 -2.97 -8.54
C THR A 96 16.08 -3.26 -9.96
N PHE A 97 16.37 -2.21 -10.75
CA PHE A 97 16.64 -2.33 -12.19
C PHE A 97 18.07 -1.94 -12.57
N VAL A 98 19.03 -2.12 -11.66
CA VAL A 98 20.46 -1.92 -11.90
C VAL A 98 21.17 -3.26 -11.92
#